data_AF-A0A3G6IHK5-F1
#
_entry.id   AF-A0A3G6IHK5-F1
#
_cell.length_a   1.000
_cell.length_b   1.000
_cell.length_c   1.000
_cell.angle_alpha   90.00
_cell.angle_beta   90.00
_cell.angle_gamma   90.00
#
_symmetry.space_group_name_H-M   'P 1'
#
loop_
_entity.id
_entity.type
_entity.pdbx_description
1 polymer ?
#
loop_
_entity_poly.entity_id
_entity_poly.type
_entity_poly.pdbx_seq_one_letter_code
_entity_poly.pdbx_strand_id
1 'polypeptide(L)'
;VLVPCGGEDDIEADHIAAYGTLFYQSYGSNGQYSMEFDGDEELYVDLGKKETVWRIPEFGQLRSYDPQGGLQNIAVEKFNLDLLTKRSNFTPATNEVPEVTVFPKSPVL
;
A
#
# COMPACT_ATOMS: atom_id res chain seq x y z
N VAL A 1 23.47 -2.10 -11.24
CA VAL A 1 23.32 -3.05 -10.12
C VAL A 1 22.05 -2.64 -9.43
N LEU A 2 20.99 -3.47 -9.48
CA LEU A 2 19.77 -3.22 -8.74
C LEU A 2 20.14 -3.35 -7.26
N VAL A 3 20.07 -2.25 -6.52
CA VAL A 3 20.29 -2.26 -5.08
C VAL A 3 19.04 -2.89 -4.48
N PRO A 4 19.15 -4.01 -3.73
CA PRO A 4 18.02 -4.49 -2.94
C PRO A 4 17.64 -3.34 -2.01
N CYS A 5 16.34 -3.11 -1.80
CA CYS A 5 15.90 -2.26 -0.70
C CYS A 5 16.43 -2.90 0.60
N GLY A 6 17.60 -2.46 1.06
CA GLY A 6 18.05 -2.74 2.40
C GLY A 6 19.34 -2.04 2.79
N GLY A 7 19.25 -1.27 3.87
CA GLY A 7 20.38 -0.62 4.52
C GLY A 7 21.04 -1.52 5.57
N GLU A 8 22.16 -1.08 6.14
CA GLU A 8 22.85 -1.80 7.23
C GLU A 8 21.98 -1.98 8.49
N ASP A 9 20.88 -1.24 8.61
CA ASP A 9 19.95 -1.25 9.76
C ASP A 9 18.64 -2.02 9.50
N ASP A 10 18.58 -2.79 8.41
CA ASP A 10 17.38 -3.53 8.05
C ASP A 10 17.07 -4.66 9.06
N ILE A 11 15.78 -4.84 9.34
CA ILE A 11 15.32 -5.96 10.17
C ILE A 11 15.36 -7.23 9.33
N GLU A 12 16.26 -8.15 9.68
CA GLU A 12 16.29 -9.49 9.11
C GLU A 12 15.23 -10.39 9.76
N ALA A 13 14.37 -10.97 8.94
CA ALA A 13 13.36 -11.95 9.34
C ALA A 13 13.12 -12.96 8.21
N ASP A 14 12.68 -14.17 8.57
CA ASP A 14 12.36 -15.21 7.57
C ASP A 14 11.19 -14.79 6.65
N HIS A 15 10.21 -14.08 7.22
CA HIS A 15 9.04 -13.55 6.52
C HIS A 15 8.65 -12.19 7.08
N ILE A 16 8.13 -11.31 6.22
CA ILE A 16 7.65 -9.97 6.60
C ILE A 16 6.24 -9.77 6.06
N ALA A 17 5.31 -9.37 6.92
CA ALA A 17 3.94 -9.09 6.54
C ALA A 17 3.50 -7.71 6.99
N ALA A 18 2.78 -7.00 6.11
CA ALA A 18 2.14 -5.73 6.40
C ALA A 18 0.61 -5.90 6.30
N TYR A 19 -0.04 -6.25 7.41
CA TYR A 19 -1.49 -6.43 7.46
C TYR A 19 -2.23 -5.11 7.73
N GLY A 20 -2.11 -4.19 6.78
CA GLY A 20 -2.75 -2.88 6.82
C GLY A 20 -1.80 -1.76 6.45
N THR A 21 -1.28 -1.80 5.22
CA THR A 21 -0.59 -0.67 4.61
C THR A 21 -1.62 0.39 4.25
N LEU A 22 -1.43 1.61 4.76
CA LEU A 22 -2.36 2.72 4.65
C LEU A 22 -1.71 3.88 3.90
N PHE A 23 -2.43 4.44 2.94
CA PHE A 23 -2.07 5.69 2.31
C PHE A 23 -3.29 6.61 2.29
N TYR A 24 -3.11 7.87 2.67
CA TYR A 24 -4.12 8.90 2.52
C TYR A 24 -3.48 10.22 2.09
N GLN A 25 -4.09 10.90 1.14
CA GLN A 25 -3.65 12.23 0.67
C GLN A 25 -4.86 13.15 0.44
N SER A 26 -4.61 14.46 0.42
CA SER A 26 -5.66 15.47 0.23
C SER A 26 -5.97 15.79 -1.24
N TYR A 27 -5.14 15.32 -2.18
CA TYR A 27 -5.29 15.57 -3.61
C TYR A 27 -5.87 14.37 -4.35
N GLY A 28 -6.97 14.56 -5.09
CA GLY A 28 -7.51 13.56 -6.02
C GLY A 28 -8.18 12.34 -5.38
N SER A 29 -7.78 11.12 -5.79
CA SER A 29 -8.18 9.87 -5.14
C SER A 29 -7.45 9.73 -3.81
N ASN A 30 -8.22 9.82 -2.73
CA ASN A 30 -7.67 10.25 -1.45
C ASN A 30 -7.06 9.14 -0.58
N GLY A 31 -7.08 7.87 -0.97
CA GLY A 31 -6.42 6.84 -0.15
C GLY A 31 -6.45 5.43 -0.70
N GLN A 32 -5.65 4.56 -0.08
CA GLN A 32 -5.47 3.15 -0.40
C GLN A 32 -5.26 2.34 0.89
N TYR A 33 -5.84 1.15 0.92
CA TYR A 33 -5.61 0.13 1.94
C TYR A 33 -5.17 -1.16 1.24
N SER A 34 -4.04 -1.73 1.63
CA SER A 34 -3.55 -3.03 1.14
C SER A 34 -3.01 -3.91 2.27
N MET A 35 -2.88 -5.19 1.98
CA MET A 35 -2.08 -6.12 2.77
C MET A 35 -1.03 -6.78 1.89
N GLU A 36 0.16 -6.95 2.46
CA GLU A 36 1.32 -7.52 1.77
C GLU A 36 1.96 -8.63 2.60
N PHE A 37 2.53 -9.61 1.92
CA PHE A 37 3.29 -10.71 2.50
C PHE A 37 4.53 -10.96 1.64
N ASP A 38 5.72 -10.92 2.23
CA ASP A 38 7.03 -11.03 1.58
C ASP A 38 7.23 -10.08 0.39
N GLY A 39 6.61 -8.88 0.46
CA GLY A 39 6.71 -7.83 -0.56
C GLY A 39 5.71 -7.96 -1.71
N ASP A 40 4.89 -9.02 -1.75
CA ASP A 40 3.81 -9.19 -2.72
C ASP A 40 2.48 -8.72 -2.15
N GLU A 41 1.67 -8.05 -2.98
CA GLU A 41 0.29 -7.67 -2.62
C GLU A 41 -0.59 -8.92 -2.47
N GLU A 42 -1.22 -9.09 -1.31
CA GLU A 42 -2.22 -10.13 -1.08
C GLU A 42 -3.62 -9.66 -1.49
N LEU A 43 -3.99 -8.45 -1.03
CA LEU A 43 -5.30 -7.83 -1.28
C LEU A 43 -5.22 -6.31 -1.17
N TYR A 44 -6.23 -5.64 -1.73
CA TYR A 44 -6.56 -4.25 -1.41
C TYR A 44 -8.06 -4.11 -1.13
N VAL A 45 -8.46 -3.03 -0.46
CA VAL A 45 -9.88 -2.67 -0.30
C VAL A 45 -10.25 -1.60 -1.32
N ASP A 46 -11.18 -1.92 -2.21
CA ASP A 46 -11.81 -0.93 -3.09
C ASP A 46 -12.72 -0.05 -2.23
N LEU A 47 -12.25 1.17 -1.93
CA LEU A 47 -12.96 2.10 -1.04
C LEU A 47 -14.28 2.60 -1.63
N GLY A 48 -14.40 2.64 -2.95
CA GLY A 48 -15.61 3.10 -3.63
C GLY A 48 -16.72 2.06 -3.59
N LYS A 49 -16.36 0.80 -3.86
CA LYS A 49 -17.29 -0.34 -3.82
C LYS A 49 -17.43 -0.97 -2.44
N LYS A 50 -16.52 -0.65 -1.53
CA LYS A 50 -16.45 -1.22 -0.16
C LYS A 50 -16.30 -2.74 -0.19
N GLU A 51 -15.41 -3.23 -1.06
CA GLU A 51 -15.14 -4.65 -1.23
C GLU A 51 -13.66 -4.97 -1.08
N THR A 52 -13.36 -6.16 -0.56
CA THR A 52 -12.00 -6.71 -0.55
C THR A 52 -11.72 -7.33 -1.92
N VAL A 53 -10.63 -6.89 -2.56
CA VAL A 53 -10.18 -7.42 -3.85
C VAL A 53 -8.85 -8.14 -3.63
N TRP A 54 -8.83 -9.43 -3.95
CA TRP A 54 -7.63 -10.26 -3.85
C TRP A 54 -6.79 -10.16 -5.11
N ARG A 55 -5.47 -9.99 -4.95
CA ARG A 55 -4.54 -9.93 -6.08
C ARG A 55 -4.49 -11.25 -6.86
N ILE A 56 -4.58 -12.36 -6.13
CA ILE A 56 -4.73 -13.73 -6.61
C ILE A 56 -6.11 -14.22 -6.14
N PRO A 57 -7.09 -14.42 -7.04
CA PRO A 57 -8.48 -14.76 -6.66
C PRO A 57 -8.62 -16.03 -5.80
N GLU A 58 -7.72 -17.00 -5.98
CA GLU A 58 -7.70 -18.26 -5.24
C GLU A 58 -7.48 -18.04 -3.73
N PHE A 59 -6.76 -16.99 -3.32
CA PHE A 59 -6.60 -16.65 -1.91
C PHE A 59 -7.94 -16.27 -1.27
N GLY A 60 -8.80 -15.55 -1.99
CA GLY A 60 -10.14 -15.20 -1.55
C GLY A 60 -11.10 -16.37 -1.37
N GLN A 61 -10.73 -17.57 -1.84
CA GLN A 61 -11.48 -18.80 -1.61
C GLN A 61 -11.07 -19.49 -0.29
N LEU A 62 -9.87 -19.22 0.21
CA LEU A 62 -9.28 -19.86 1.39
C LEU A 62 -9.31 -18.97 2.63
N ARG A 63 -9.35 -17.66 2.44
CA ARG A 63 -9.31 -16.63 3.49
C ARG A 63 -10.16 -15.44 3.08
N SER A 64 -10.62 -14.70 4.08
CA SER A 64 -11.48 -13.53 3.88
C SER A 64 -10.96 -12.35 4.69
N TYR A 65 -11.33 -11.16 4.25
CA TYR A 65 -11.06 -9.92 4.97
C TYR A 65 -12.31 -9.04 4.88
N ASP A 66 -12.77 -8.53 6.02
CA ASP A 66 -13.89 -7.59 6.07
C ASP A 66 -13.41 -6.20 5.63
N PRO A 67 -13.91 -5.66 4.50
CA PRO A 67 -13.50 -4.35 3.99
C PRO A 67 -13.78 -3.21 4.98
N GLN A 68 -14.66 -3.41 5.98
CA GLN A 68 -14.93 -2.43 7.02
C GLN A 68 -13.67 -2.05 7.82
N GLY A 69 -12.72 -2.98 8.00
CA GLY A 69 -11.43 -2.69 8.64
C GLY A 69 -10.60 -1.67 7.85
N GLY A 70 -10.52 -1.85 6.52
CA GLY A 70 -9.85 -0.89 5.65
C GLY A 70 -10.52 0.48 5.65
N LEU A 71 -11.86 0.52 5.59
CA LEU A 71 -12.62 1.77 5.63
C LEU A 71 -12.42 2.56 6.93
N GLN A 72 -12.36 1.87 8.08
CA GLN A 72 -12.10 2.50 9.37
C GLN A 72 -10.70 3.11 9.43
N ASN A 73 -9.69 2.38 8.98
CA ASN A 73 -8.32 2.87 8.95
C ASN A 73 -8.16 4.08 8.04
N ILE A 74 -8.80 4.08 6.87
CA ILE A 74 -8.80 5.24 5.96
C ILE A 74 -9.47 6.48 6.59
N ALA A 75 -10.54 6.30 7.36
CA ALA A 75 -11.17 7.40 8.07
C ALA A 75 -10.26 8.00 9.16
N VAL A 76 -9.49 7.14 9.85
CA VAL A 76 -8.48 7.57 10.82
C VAL A 76 -7.33 8.31 10.13
N GLU A 77 -6.82 7.80 9.01
CA GLU A 77 -5.74 8.45 8.27
C GLU A 77 -6.14 9.81 7.69
N LYS A 78 -7.38 9.97 7.24
CA LYS A 78 -7.92 11.29 6.89
C LYS A 78 -7.81 12.27 8.06
N PHE A 79 -8.25 11.85 9.24
CA PHE A 79 -8.19 12.69 10.44
C PHE A 79 -6.75 13.01 10.85
N ASN A 80 -5.86 12.02 10.79
CA ASN A 80 -4.44 12.17 11.09
C ASN A 80 -3.77 13.13 10.10
N LEU A 81 -4.06 13.02 8.81
CA LEU A 81 -3.52 13.91 7.78
C LEU A 81 -3.91 15.37 8.04
N ASP A 82 -5.17 15.64 8.40
CA ASP A 82 -5.63 17.00 8.73
C ASP A 82 -4.88 17.58 9.95
N LEU A 83 -4.60 16.75 10.96
CA LEU A 83 -3.81 17.13 12.13
C LEU A 83 -2.35 17.39 11.77
N LEU A 84 -1.71 16.46 11.04
CA LEU A 84 -0.31 16.53 10.67
C LEU A 84 -0.01 17.67 9.69
N THR A 85 -0.95 17.97 8.79
CA THR A 85 -0.86 19.14 7.90
C THR A 85 -0.78 20.43 8.71
N LYS A 86 -1.62 20.60 9.74
CA LYS A 86 -1.56 21.78 10.62
C LYS A 86 -0.28 21.80 11.46
N ARG A 87 0.11 20.65 12.04
CA ARG A 87 1.31 20.52 12.87
C ARG A 87 2.60 20.82 12.11
N SER A 88 2.65 20.48 10.83
CA SER A 88 3.79 20.74 9.94
C SER A 88 3.75 22.13 9.29
N ASN A 89 2.89 23.04 9.75
CA ASN A 89 2.69 24.36 9.16
C ASN A 89 2.38 24.32 7.66
N PHE A 90 1.55 23.36 7.24
CA PHE A 90 1.13 23.17 5.85
C PHE A 90 2.30 22.89 4.88
N THR A 91 3.34 22.21 5.35
CA THR A 91 4.45 21.79 4.49
C THR A 91 3.95 20.76 3.45
N PRO A 92 4.11 21.01 2.12
CA PRO A 92 3.68 20.07 1.09
C PRO A 92 4.67 18.91 0.93
N ALA A 93 4.21 17.81 0.33
CA ALA A 93 5.09 16.73 -0.11
C ALA A 93 6.04 17.20 -1.23
N THR A 94 7.26 16.66 -1.23
CA THR A 94 8.22 16.87 -2.32
C THR A 94 7.90 15.93 -3.48
N ASN A 95 7.92 16.46 -4.71
CA ASN A 95 7.73 15.64 -5.90
C ASN A 95 9.02 14.91 -6.26
N GLU A 96 8.94 13.60 -6.45
CA GLU A 96 10.06 12.76 -6.90
C GLU A 96 9.89 12.40 -8.39
N VAL A 97 11.01 12.18 -9.08
CA VAL A 97 11.00 11.75 -10.49
C VAL A 97 10.91 10.22 -10.55
N PRO A 98 9.87 9.63 -11.16
CA PRO A 98 9.74 8.18 -11.22
C PRO A 98 10.72 7.57 -12.21
N GLU A 99 11.30 6.42 -11.86
CA GLU A 99 12.11 5.60 -12.76
C GLU A 99 11.26 4.45 -13.33
N VAL A 100 11.33 4.23 -14.65
CA VAL A 100 10.51 3.23 -15.34
C VAL A 100 11.40 2.27 -16.12
N THR A 101 11.17 0.98 -15.91
CA THR A 101 11.85 -0.10 -16.62
C THR A 101 10.82 -1.02 -17.26
N VAL A 102 11.06 -1.46 -18.50
CA VAL A 102 10.18 -2.37 -19.25
C VAL A 102 10.96 -3.61 -19.66
N PHE A 103 10.42 -4.78 -19.35
CA PHE A 103 10.97 -6.07 -19.73
C PHE A 103 9.83 -7.08 -19.96
N PRO A 104 10.01 -8.08 -20.85
CA PRO A 104 8.97 -9.07 -21.08
C PRO A 104 8.87 -10.05 -19.91
N LYS A 105 7.65 -10.49 -19.58
CA LYS A 105 7.41 -11.52 -18.54
C LYS A 105 7.95 -12.90 -18.95
N SER A 106 8.02 -13.17 -20.24
CA SER A 106 8.46 -14.45 -20.81
C SER A 106 9.27 -14.21 -22.08
N PRO A 107 10.07 -15.18 -22.55
CA PRO A 107 10.89 -15.02 -23.75
C PRO A 107 10.06 -14.59 -24.96
N VAL A 108 10.61 -13.67 -25.75
CA VAL A 108 10.05 -13.28 -27.05
C VAL A 108 10.82 -14.06 -28.11
N LEU A 109 10.12 -14.94 -28.83
CA LEU A 109 10.64 -15.66 -29.99
C LEU A 109 10.14 -15.01 -31.28
#